data_AF-A0A3B8LCL1-F1
#
_entry.id   AF-A0A3B8LCL1-F1
#
_cell.length_a   1.000
_cell.length_b   1.000
_cell.length_c   1.000
_cell.angle_alpha   90.00
_cell.angle_beta   90.00
_cell.angle_gamma   90.00
#
_symmetry.space_group_name_H-M   'P 1'
#
loop_
_entity.id
_entity.type
_entity.pdbx_description
1 polymer ?
#
loop_
_entity_poly.entity_id
_entity_poly.type
_entity_poly.pdbx_seq_one_letter_code
_entity_poly.pdbx_strand_id
1 'polypeptide(L)'
;WYVDHVHPTLKGHQAIAGLLAAEVASNGWLELSSPLPAPRLRRSRRRHFRRLGPVFFANGARRVGWLEGWARRHRLDEEVQPLSWDEYARAGYRAIDFGQWEDAWAAYAQSLVVSEDAGPAAVTLLSHARSLFEQGRTGDAWDLVEKLGQVPEAQQGALAPSWSRAALVLAVERGDREAVNRLLDQYSRLLPATVKSPLVVGTGWIEVMPDVLQRARRLAGRG
;
A
#
# COMPACT_ATOMS: atom_id res chain seq x y z
N TRP A 1 -3.97 14.75 -18.20
CA TRP A 1 -3.38 13.52 -18.75
C TRP A 1 -2.01 13.34 -18.13
N TYR A 2 -1.99 12.86 -16.88
CA TYR A 2 -0.77 12.36 -16.27
C TYR A 2 -0.41 11.03 -16.93
N VAL A 3 0.51 11.07 -17.90
CA VAL A 3 1.08 9.87 -18.52
C VAL A 3 2.34 9.52 -17.75
N ASP A 4 2.21 8.59 -16.80
CA ASP A 4 3.38 7.92 -16.22
C ASP A 4 3.98 7.04 -17.33
N HIS A 5 5.15 7.45 -17.83
CA HIS A 5 5.98 6.64 -18.71
C HIS A 5 6.17 5.28 -18.03
N VAL A 6 5.81 4.22 -18.73
CA VAL A 6 5.52 2.87 -18.23
C VAL A 6 6.72 2.24 -17.50
N HIS A 7 6.93 2.60 -16.24
CA HIS A 7 7.84 1.89 -15.35
C HIS A 7 7.00 0.84 -14.61
N PRO A 8 7.36 -0.46 -14.68
CA PRO A 8 6.68 -1.47 -13.88
C PRO A 8 6.79 -1.07 -12.40
N THR A 9 5.66 -1.04 -11.70
CA THR A 9 5.64 -0.85 -10.24
C THR A 9 6.50 -1.94 -9.58
N LEU A 10 6.93 -1.72 -8.33
CA LEU A 10 7.64 -2.77 -7.59
C LEU A 10 6.81 -4.08 -7.48
N LYS A 11 5.49 -3.95 -7.36
CA LYS A 11 4.56 -5.10 -7.45
C LYS A 11 4.63 -5.77 -8.82
N GLY A 12 4.67 -5.00 -9.91
CA GLY A 12 4.86 -5.50 -11.26
C GLY A 12 6.19 -6.25 -11.42
N HIS A 13 7.30 -5.70 -10.93
CA HIS A 13 8.59 -6.38 -10.93
C HIS A 13 8.57 -7.71 -10.15
N GLN A 14 7.92 -7.75 -8.98
CA GLN A 14 7.74 -8.98 -8.22
C GLN A 14 6.88 -10.03 -8.97
N ALA A 15 5.86 -9.58 -9.70
CA ALA A 15 5.01 -10.46 -10.51
C ALA A 15 5.80 -11.04 -11.70
N ILE A 16 6.51 -10.20 -12.45
CA ILE A 16 7.36 -10.62 -13.57
C ILE A 16 8.43 -11.60 -13.09
N ALA A 17 9.12 -11.31 -11.98
CA ALA A 17 10.11 -12.22 -11.41
C ALA A 17 9.52 -13.59 -11.04
N GLY A 18 8.30 -13.61 -10.51
CA GLY A 18 7.57 -14.85 -10.21
C GLY A 18 7.22 -15.65 -11.47
N LEU A 19 6.75 -14.98 -12.52
CA LEU A 19 6.45 -15.61 -13.82
C LEU A 19 7.70 -16.18 -14.48
N LEU A 20 8.81 -15.43 -14.47
CA LEU A 20 10.09 -15.90 -15.00
C LEU A 20 10.60 -17.12 -14.24
N ALA A 21 10.53 -17.11 -12.90
CA ALA A 21 10.95 -18.27 -12.11
C ALA A 21 10.11 -19.51 -12.41
N ALA A 22 8.79 -19.35 -12.58
CA ALA A 22 7.89 -20.44 -12.95
C ALA A 22 8.21 -21.01 -14.35
N GLU A 23 8.52 -20.15 -15.32
CA GLU A 23 8.89 -20.56 -16.67
C GLU A 23 10.24 -21.28 -16.71
N VAL A 24 11.24 -20.79 -15.97
CA VAL A 24 12.55 -21.48 -15.86
C VAL A 24 12.36 -22.88 -15.25
N ALA A 25 11.47 -23.01 -14.28
CA ALA A 25 11.15 -24.29 -13.64
C ALA A 25 10.38 -25.25 -14.55
N SER A 26 9.40 -24.75 -15.33
CA SER A 26 8.63 -25.57 -16.28
C SER A 26 9.52 -26.16 -17.37
N ASN A 27 10.61 -25.47 -17.72
CA ASN A 27 11.61 -25.93 -18.67
C ASN A 27 12.68 -26.88 -18.04
N GLY A 28 12.57 -27.21 -16.75
CA GLY A 28 13.47 -28.17 -16.08
C GLY A 28 14.82 -27.61 -15.63
N TRP A 29 15.00 -26.29 -15.63
CA TRP A 29 16.27 -25.64 -15.26
C TRP A 29 16.39 -25.38 -13.75
N LEU A 30 15.27 -25.44 -13.02
CA LEU A 30 15.22 -25.16 -11.59
C LEU A 30 14.09 -25.93 -10.91
N GLU A 31 14.37 -26.56 -9.78
CA GLU A 31 13.34 -27.14 -8.92
C GLU A 31 12.77 -26.06 -7.98
N LEU A 32 11.50 -25.71 -8.16
CA LEU A 32 10.80 -24.80 -7.24
C LEU A 32 10.23 -25.60 -6.06
N SER A 33 10.53 -25.14 -4.84
CA SER A 33 9.79 -25.59 -3.65
C SER A 33 8.33 -25.15 -3.74
N SER A 34 7.46 -25.82 -2.97
CA SER A 34 6.04 -25.45 -2.85
C SER A 34 5.87 -23.95 -2.54
N PRO A 35 4.86 -23.27 -3.13
CA PRO A 35 4.64 -21.85 -2.91
C PRO A 35 4.58 -21.49 -1.43
N LEU A 36 5.31 -20.44 -1.04
CA LEU A 36 5.28 -19.96 0.34
C LEU A 36 3.90 -19.39 0.68
N PRO A 37 3.32 -19.74 1.84
CA PRO A 37 2.13 -19.07 2.35
C PRO A 37 2.35 -17.54 2.40
N ALA A 38 1.31 -16.76 2.08
CA ALA A 38 1.41 -15.30 1.94
C ALA A 38 2.13 -14.59 3.10
N PRO A 39 1.89 -14.91 4.40
CA PRO A 39 2.65 -14.30 5.49
C PRO A 39 4.16 -14.60 5.45
N ARG A 40 4.55 -15.82 5.08
CA ARG A 40 5.96 -16.21 4.93
C ARG A 40 6.60 -15.51 3.73
N LEU A 41 5.88 -15.41 2.61
CA LEU A 41 6.33 -14.68 1.42
C LEU A 41 6.57 -13.19 1.75
N ARG A 42 5.61 -12.51 2.39
CA ARG A 42 5.77 -11.11 2.84
C ARG A 42 6.98 -10.95 3.76
N ARG A 43 7.19 -11.87 4.71
CA ARG A 43 8.36 -11.84 5.60
C ARG A 43 9.67 -12.01 4.83
N SER A 44 9.70 -12.86 3.80
CA SER A 44 10.85 -13.02 2.91
C SER A 44 11.15 -11.73 2.14
N ARG A 45 10.13 -11.16 1.46
CA ARG A 45 10.26 -9.89 0.72
C ARG A 45 10.71 -8.73 1.60
N ARG A 46 10.14 -8.60 2.80
CA ARG A 46 10.55 -7.60 3.78
C ARG A 46 12.02 -7.73 4.19
N ARG A 47 12.51 -8.96 4.38
CA ARG A 47 13.94 -9.22 4.64
C ARG A 47 14.80 -8.82 3.45
N HIS A 48 14.35 -9.08 2.23
CA HIS A 48 15.04 -8.64 1.02
C HIS A 48 15.11 -7.11 0.94
N PHE A 49 13.99 -6.39 1.13
CA PHE A 49 13.98 -4.92 1.12
C PHE A 49 14.94 -4.32 2.15
N ARG A 50 15.01 -4.88 3.36
CA ARG A 50 15.97 -4.44 4.38
C ARG A 50 17.44 -4.60 3.95
N ARG A 51 17.75 -5.55 3.06
CA ARG A 51 19.10 -5.79 2.54
C ARG A 51 19.50 -4.86 1.40
N LEU A 52 18.53 -4.24 0.71
CA LEU A 52 18.81 -3.32 -0.40
C LEU A 52 19.48 -2.02 0.07
N GLY A 53 19.33 -1.67 1.34
CA GLY A 53 19.93 -0.48 1.94
C GLY A 53 19.19 0.82 1.59
N PRO A 54 19.57 1.94 2.22
CA PRO A 54 18.82 3.20 2.13
C PRO A 54 18.91 3.89 0.76
N VAL A 55 19.95 3.60 -0.03
CA VAL A 55 20.19 4.27 -1.32
C VAL A 55 19.47 3.63 -2.51
N PHE A 56 18.90 2.44 -2.34
CA PHE A 56 18.31 1.68 -3.45
C PHE A 56 17.21 2.46 -4.16
N PHE A 57 16.23 2.95 -3.41
CA PHE A 57 15.10 3.70 -3.97
C PHE A 57 15.55 5.05 -4.55
N ALA A 58 16.45 5.76 -3.87
CA ALA A 58 17.00 7.03 -4.36
C ALA A 58 17.76 6.88 -5.68
N ASN A 59 18.51 5.79 -5.86
CA ASN A 59 19.19 5.49 -7.12
C ASN A 59 18.19 5.16 -8.24
N GLY A 60 17.13 4.41 -7.91
CA GLY A 60 16.02 4.15 -8.83
C GLY A 60 15.35 5.45 -9.28
N ALA A 61 15.03 6.33 -8.32
CA ALA A 61 14.42 7.64 -8.56
C ALA A 61 15.28 8.50 -9.48
N ARG A 62 16.60 8.55 -9.23
CA ARG A 62 17.56 9.31 -10.05
C ARG A 62 17.61 8.79 -11.49
N ARG A 63 17.66 7.46 -11.67
CA ARG A 63 17.74 6.85 -12.99
C ARG A 63 16.46 7.08 -13.80
N VAL A 64 15.31 6.88 -13.18
CA VAL A 64 14.02 7.12 -13.81
C VAL A 64 13.86 8.60 -14.11
N GLY A 65 14.13 9.49 -13.14
CA GLY A 65 14.09 10.94 -13.36
C GLY A 65 14.98 11.41 -14.51
N TRP A 66 16.15 10.80 -14.71
CA TRP A 66 17.00 11.07 -15.87
C TRP A 66 16.37 10.63 -17.20
N LEU A 67 15.78 9.42 -17.26
CA LEU A 67 15.08 8.91 -18.45
C LEU A 67 13.87 9.79 -18.80
N GLU A 68 13.12 10.21 -17.78
CA GLU A 68 11.99 11.11 -17.93
C GLU A 68 12.44 12.48 -18.42
N GLY A 69 13.49 13.04 -17.81
CA GLY A 69 14.07 14.31 -18.24
C GLY A 69 14.60 14.26 -19.68
N TRP A 70 15.06 13.11 -20.15
CA TRP A 70 15.40 12.91 -21.56
C TRP A 70 14.14 12.86 -22.45
N ALA A 71 13.11 12.11 -22.06
CA ALA A 71 11.87 11.97 -22.82
C ALA A 71 11.04 13.26 -22.88
N ARG A 72 11.08 14.08 -21.81
CA ARG A 72 10.29 15.32 -21.67
C ARG A 72 10.87 16.53 -22.39
N ARG A 73 12.07 16.45 -22.99
CA ARG A 73 12.69 17.59 -23.71
C ARG A 73 11.84 18.17 -24.85
N HIS A 74 10.75 17.50 -25.23
CA HIS A 74 9.79 17.94 -26.25
C HIS A 74 8.36 18.20 -25.71
N ARG A 75 8.10 18.18 -24.40
CA ARG A 75 6.78 18.46 -23.78
C ARG A 75 6.83 19.66 -22.84
N LEU A 76 5.69 20.35 -22.70
CA LEU A 76 5.48 21.44 -21.75
C LEU A 76 5.23 20.84 -20.35
N ASP A 77 5.98 21.26 -19.34
CA ASP A 77 5.91 20.74 -17.95
C ASP A 77 4.52 20.88 -17.30
N GLU A 78 3.69 21.78 -17.83
CA GLU A 78 2.31 22.00 -17.40
C GLU A 78 1.37 20.84 -17.81
N GLU A 79 1.64 20.17 -18.93
CA GLU A 79 0.80 19.08 -19.44
C GLU A 79 0.94 17.76 -18.64
N VAL A 80 1.97 17.67 -17.79
CA VAL A 80 2.30 16.48 -17.00
C VAL A 80 1.99 16.63 -15.51
N GLN A 81 1.40 17.75 -15.10
CA GLN A 81 0.92 17.91 -13.73
C GLN A 81 -0.40 17.15 -13.52
N PRO A 82 -0.60 16.50 -12.36
CA PRO A 82 -1.88 15.89 -12.01
C PRO A 82 -2.97 16.96 -11.86
N LEU A 83 -4.15 16.71 -12.45
CA LEU A 83 -5.28 17.64 -12.46
C LEU A 83 -6.51 17.09 -11.72
N SER A 84 -6.68 15.77 -11.69
CA SER A 84 -7.80 15.10 -11.01
C SER A 84 -7.33 14.35 -9.76
N TRP A 85 -8.26 14.05 -8.85
CA TRP A 85 -7.95 13.30 -7.62
C TRP A 85 -7.25 11.97 -7.91
N ASP A 86 -7.61 11.27 -9.00
CA ASP A 86 -7.02 9.97 -9.35
C ASP A 86 -5.61 10.12 -9.95
N GLU A 87 -5.34 11.21 -10.68
CA GLU A 87 -4.00 11.55 -11.15
C GLU A 87 -3.08 11.90 -9.96
N TYR A 88 -3.57 12.68 -8.99
CA TYR A 88 -2.85 12.94 -7.73
C TYR A 88 -2.58 11.66 -6.94
N ALA A 89 -3.55 10.75 -6.86
CA ALA A 89 -3.34 9.45 -6.22
C ALA A 89 -2.22 8.67 -6.92
N ARG A 90 -2.21 8.59 -8.26
CA ARG A 90 -1.13 7.91 -9.02
C ARG A 90 0.23 8.56 -8.80
N ALA A 91 0.30 9.89 -8.73
CA ALA A 91 1.55 10.59 -8.37
C ALA A 91 2.05 10.17 -6.98
N GLY A 92 1.15 10.04 -6.00
CA GLY A 92 1.46 9.50 -4.68
C GLY A 92 1.97 8.04 -4.71
N TYR A 93 1.38 7.19 -5.54
CA TYR A 93 1.83 5.80 -5.72
C TYR A 93 3.28 5.76 -6.20
N ARG A 94 3.56 6.50 -7.27
CA ARG A 94 4.88 6.57 -7.88
C ARG A 94 5.93 7.07 -6.90
N ALA A 95 5.63 8.14 -6.16
CA ALA A 95 6.55 8.72 -5.19
C ALA A 95 6.95 7.71 -4.09
N ILE A 96 6.00 6.89 -3.58
CA ILE A 96 6.32 5.83 -2.60
C ILE A 96 7.21 4.74 -3.20
N ASP A 97 7.03 4.35 -4.46
CA ASP A 97 7.90 3.37 -5.13
C ASP A 97 9.35 3.86 -5.27
N PHE A 98 9.57 5.17 -5.18
CA PHE A 98 10.88 5.82 -5.11
C PHE A 98 11.32 6.25 -3.71
N GLY A 99 10.54 5.94 -2.66
CA GLY A 99 10.83 6.32 -1.28
C GLY A 99 10.72 7.83 -1.01
N GLN A 100 10.07 8.58 -1.90
CA GLN A 100 9.86 10.03 -1.81
C GLN A 100 8.62 10.31 -0.94
N TRP A 101 8.76 10.12 0.36
CA TRP A 101 7.63 10.11 1.30
C TRP A 101 6.89 11.44 1.43
N GLU A 102 7.61 12.55 1.45
CA GLU A 102 7.02 13.88 1.55
C GLU A 102 6.19 14.22 0.30
N ASP A 103 6.78 14.00 -0.89
CA ASP A 103 6.11 14.17 -2.18
C ASP A 103 4.88 13.26 -2.30
N ALA A 104 5.01 12.01 -1.84
CA ALA A 104 3.91 11.07 -1.85
C ALA A 104 2.72 11.55 -1.02
N TRP A 105 2.99 11.98 0.21
CA TRP A 105 1.91 12.47 1.08
C TRP A 105 1.31 13.77 0.56
N ALA A 106 2.12 14.69 0.03
CA ALA A 106 1.60 15.91 -0.59
C ALA A 106 0.63 15.59 -1.73
N ALA A 107 0.97 14.62 -2.59
CA ALA A 107 0.09 14.17 -3.67
C ALA A 107 -1.19 13.49 -3.15
N TYR A 108 -1.09 12.64 -2.12
CA TYR A 108 -2.28 12.02 -1.52
C TYR A 108 -3.19 13.02 -0.82
N ALA A 109 -2.63 13.98 -0.09
CA ALA A 109 -3.39 15.05 0.54
C ALA A 109 -4.14 15.85 -0.52
N GLN A 110 -3.48 16.21 -1.62
CA GLN A 110 -4.12 16.89 -2.74
C GLN A 110 -5.20 16.02 -3.41
N SER A 111 -4.99 14.71 -3.54
CA SER A 111 -6.01 13.76 -4.02
C SER A 111 -7.28 13.81 -3.15
N LEU A 112 -7.13 13.81 -1.82
CA LEU A 112 -8.25 13.91 -0.88
C LEU A 112 -8.97 15.27 -0.97
N VAL A 113 -8.22 16.37 -1.14
CA VAL A 113 -8.77 17.74 -1.24
C VAL A 113 -9.54 17.97 -2.55
N VAL A 114 -9.02 17.46 -3.66
CA VAL A 114 -9.63 17.66 -5.00
C VAL A 114 -10.85 16.75 -5.22
N SER A 115 -10.98 15.69 -4.43
CA SER A 115 -12.10 14.75 -4.55
C SER A 115 -13.38 15.35 -3.94
N GLU A 116 -14.47 15.39 -4.71
CA GLU A 116 -15.79 15.84 -4.21
C GLU A 116 -16.32 14.95 -3.07
N ASP A 117 -16.01 13.65 -3.14
CA ASP A 117 -16.20 12.68 -2.06
C ASP A 117 -14.82 12.08 -1.70
N ALA A 118 -14.41 12.18 -0.44
CA ALA A 118 -13.14 11.61 0.01
C ALA A 118 -13.11 10.07 -0.08
N GLY A 119 -14.28 9.41 -0.20
CA GLY A 119 -14.45 7.96 -0.32
C GLY A 119 -13.52 7.30 -1.35
N PRO A 120 -13.69 7.57 -2.66
CA PRO A 120 -12.86 6.99 -3.71
C PRO A 120 -11.35 7.25 -3.57
N ALA A 121 -10.95 8.48 -3.21
CA ALA A 121 -9.56 8.84 -2.99
C ALA A 121 -8.94 8.07 -1.81
N ALA A 122 -9.67 7.98 -0.69
CA ALA A 122 -9.25 7.21 0.48
C ALA A 122 -9.19 5.70 0.22
N VAL A 123 -10.17 5.14 -0.52
CA VAL A 123 -10.14 3.73 -0.94
C VAL A 123 -8.93 3.44 -1.82
N THR A 124 -8.58 4.35 -2.72
CA THR A 124 -7.39 4.25 -3.57
C THR A 124 -6.12 4.23 -2.70
N LEU A 125 -5.97 5.18 -1.79
CA LEU A 125 -4.85 5.23 -0.84
C LEU A 125 -4.75 3.94 0.00
N LEU A 126 -5.86 3.48 0.58
CA LEU A 126 -5.89 2.25 1.37
C LEU A 126 -5.60 0.99 0.53
N SER A 127 -6.03 0.96 -0.73
CA SER A 127 -5.67 -0.09 -1.69
C SER A 127 -4.18 -0.07 -2.01
N HIS A 128 -3.56 1.11 -2.04
CA HIS A 128 -2.11 1.20 -2.15
C HIS A 128 -1.40 0.64 -0.93
N ALA A 129 -1.81 1.05 0.27
CA ALA A 129 -1.25 0.54 1.52
C ALA A 129 -1.35 -1.00 1.58
N ARG A 130 -2.47 -1.56 1.10
CA ARG A 130 -2.63 -3.01 0.95
C ARG A 130 -1.59 -3.59 -0.01
N SER A 131 -1.41 -2.98 -1.18
CA SER A 131 -0.40 -3.40 -2.16
C SER A 131 1.01 -3.39 -1.56
N LEU A 132 1.39 -2.34 -0.83
CA LEU A 132 2.67 -2.25 -0.13
C LEU A 132 2.83 -3.37 0.90
N PHE A 133 1.76 -3.65 1.67
CA PHE A 133 1.73 -4.75 2.61
C PHE A 133 2.01 -6.10 1.93
N GLU A 134 1.32 -6.41 0.83
CA GLU A 134 1.53 -7.64 0.04
C GLU A 134 2.95 -7.76 -0.54
N GLN A 135 3.55 -6.63 -0.90
CA GLN A 135 4.94 -6.56 -1.35
C GLN A 135 5.94 -6.81 -0.21
N GLY A 136 5.51 -6.88 1.05
CA GLY A 136 6.37 -6.99 2.22
C GLY A 136 6.88 -5.64 2.75
N ARG A 137 6.40 -4.53 2.19
CA ARG A 137 6.68 -3.14 2.61
C ARG A 137 5.71 -2.72 3.73
N THR A 138 5.64 -3.51 4.80
CA THR A 138 4.66 -3.30 5.89
C THR A 138 4.90 -2.03 6.70
N GLY A 139 6.15 -1.54 6.77
CA GLY A 139 6.45 -0.24 7.39
C GLY A 139 5.79 0.87 6.59
N ASP A 140 6.10 0.91 5.29
CA ASP A 140 5.51 1.85 4.33
C ASP A 140 3.97 1.82 4.33
N ALA A 141 3.37 0.63 4.37
CA ALA A 141 1.93 0.48 4.49
C ALA A 141 1.38 1.06 5.80
N TRP A 142 2.09 0.89 6.92
CA TRP A 142 1.73 1.46 8.22
C TRP A 142 1.80 2.98 8.20
N ASP A 143 2.93 3.54 7.74
CA ASP A 143 3.16 4.98 7.75
C ASP A 143 2.10 5.70 6.90
N LEU A 144 1.71 5.10 5.76
CA LEU A 144 0.65 5.62 4.91
C LEU A 144 -0.74 5.55 5.58
N VAL A 145 -1.07 4.45 6.25
CA VAL A 145 -2.37 4.31 6.98
C VAL A 145 -2.42 5.21 8.22
N GLU A 146 -1.30 5.39 8.91
CA GLU A 146 -1.18 6.30 10.04
C GLU A 146 -1.35 7.75 9.60
N LYS A 147 -0.71 8.14 8.49
CA LYS A 147 -0.89 9.47 7.88
C LYS A 147 -2.33 9.74 7.48
N LEU A 148 -3.00 8.78 6.82
CA LEU A 148 -4.43 8.91 6.54
C LEU A 148 -5.23 9.08 7.84
N GLY A 149 -4.88 8.35 8.90
CA GLY A 149 -5.53 8.47 10.21
C GLY A 149 -5.39 9.86 10.87
N GLN A 150 -4.45 10.71 10.43
CA GLN A 150 -4.32 12.08 10.92
C GLN A 150 -5.37 13.02 10.29
N VAL A 151 -6.07 12.58 9.24
CA VAL A 151 -7.19 13.28 8.63
C VAL A 151 -8.45 13.03 9.47
N PRO A 152 -9.15 14.06 9.98
CA PRO A 152 -10.29 13.89 10.88
C PRO A 152 -11.37 12.93 10.35
N GLU A 153 -11.65 13.02 9.05
CA GLU A 153 -12.63 12.22 8.31
C GLU A 153 -12.24 10.75 8.20
N ALA A 154 -10.97 10.37 8.43
CA ALA A 154 -10.52 8.99 8.34
C ALA A 154 -10.89 8.17 9.59
N GLN A 155 -10.83 8.80 10.77
CA GLN A 155 -11.13 8.13 12.04
C GLN A 155 -12.62 8.18 12.40
N GLN A 156 -13.39 9.02 11.71
CA GLN A 156 -14.80 9.29 11.96
C GLN A 156 -15.61 9.12 10.66
N GLY A 157 -16.94 9.09 10.74
CA GLY A 157 -17.78 9.06 9.52
C GLY A 157 -17.60 7.82 8.64
N ALA A 158 -17.72 8.02 7.31
CA ALA A 158 -17.84 6.94 6.32
C ALA A 158 -16.53 6.17 6.07
N LEU A 159 -15.36 6.75 6.35
CA LEU A 159 -14.04 6.13 6.11
C LEU A 159 -13.57 5.28 7.28
N ALA A 160 -14.06 5.54 8.50
CA ALA A 160 -13.65 4.84 9.72
C ALA A 160 -13.68 3.30 9.59
N PRO A 161 -14.70 2.67 8.95
CA PRO A 161 -14.68 1.23 8.66
C PRO A 161 -13.45 0.76 7.88
N SER A 162 -13.12 1.41 6.76
CA SER A 162 -12.04 1.00 5.87
C SER A 162 -10.68 1.26 6.50
N TRP A 163 -10.52 2.43 7.13
CA TRP A 163 -9.29 2.81 7.80
C TRP A 163 -8.99 1.91 9.00
N SER A 164 -9.95 1.70 9.91
CA SER A 164 -9.75 0.89 11.12
C SER A 164 -9.42 -0.57 10.79
N ARG A 165 -10.00 -1.13 9.72
CA ARG A 165 -9.67 -2.47 9.22
C ARG A 165 -8.22 -2.55 8.78
N ALA A 166 -7.76 -1.61 7.95
CA ALA A 166 -6.38 -1.56 7.48
C ALA A 166 -5.39 -1.41 8.66
N ALA A 167 -5.67 -0.47 9.56
CA ALA A 167 -4.86 -0.24 10.76
C ALA A 167 -4.75 -1.49 11.63
N LEU A 168 -5.86 -2.22 11.83
CA LEU A 168 -5.86 -3.44 12.63
C LEU A 168 -5.04 -4.57 11.99
N VAL A 169 -5.17 -4.78 10.67
CA VAL A 169 -4.37 -5.79 9.95
C VAL A 169 -2.87 -5.52 10.12
N LEU A 170 -2.47 -4.25 9.99
CA LEU A 170 -1.08 -3.86 10.10
C LEU A 170 -0.56 -3.97 11.53
N ALA A 171 -1.36 -3.55 12.53
CA ALA A 171 -1.01 -3.70 13.95
C ALA A 171 -0.82 -5.18 14.33
N VAL A 172 -1.73 -6.06 13.87
CA VAL A 172 -1.62 -7.52 14.07
C VAL A 172 -0.39 -8.10 13.39
N GLU A 173 -0.09 -7.74 12.13
CA GLU A 173 1.10 -8.23 11.42
C GLU A 173 2.40 -7.79 12.13
N ARG A 174 2.42 -6.58 12.70
CA ARG A 174 3.55 -6.04 13.47
C ARG A 174 3.66 -6.62 14.87
N GLY A 175 2.62 -7.26 15.40
CA GLY A 175 2.57 -7.70 16.79
C GLY A 175 2.43 -6.54 17.78
N ASP A 176 1.91 -5.39 17.33
CA ASP A 176 1.75 -4.19 18.15
C ASP A 176 0.49 -4.33 19.04
N ARG A 177 0.70 -4.84 20.25
CA ARG A 177 -0.38 -5.11 21.20
C ARG A 177 -1.10 -3.84 21.64
N GLU A 178 -0.38 -2.73 21.81
CA GLU A 178 -0.97 -1.47 22.25
C GLU A 178 -1.88 -0.89 21.18
N ALA A 179 -1.42 -0.82 19.93
CA ALA A 179 -2.23 -0.36 18.82
C ALA A 179 -3.46 -1.26 18.62
N VAL A 180 -3.31 -2.58 18.74
CA VAL A 180 -4.44 -3.51 18.69
C VAL A 180 -5.46 -3.24 19.80
N ASN A 181 -5.02 -3.05 21.05
CA ASN A 181 -5.94 -2.73 22.14
C ASN A 181 -6.71 -1.43 21.87
N ARG A 182 -6.01 -0.36 21.50
CA ARG A 182 -6.64 0.93 21.18
C ARG A 182 -7.70 0.79 20.07
N LEU A 183 -7.36 0.10 18.98
CA LEU A 183 -8.27 -0.11 17.85
C LEU A 183 -9.49 -0.96 18.23
N LEU A 184 -9.29 -2.01 19.04
CA LEU A 184 -10.41 -2.81 19.54
C LEU A 184 -11.31 -2.00 20.47
N ASP A 185 -10.76 -1.20 21.37
CA ASP A 185 -11.55 -0.39 22.30
C ASP A 185 -12.39 0.65 21.56
N GLN A 186 -11.78 1.34 20.59
CA GLN A 186 -12.43 2.42 19.85
C GLN A 186 -13.39 1.91 18.76
N TYR A 187 -13.08 0.79 18.09
CA TYR A 187 -13.79 0.34 16.89
C TYR A 187 -14.41 -1.05 16.98
N SER A 188 -14.49 -1.68 18.17
CA SER A 188 -15.04 -3.03 18.37
C SER A 188 -16.41 -3.27 17.73
N ARG A 189 -17.29 -2.26 17.72
CA ARG A 189 -18.62 -2.35 17.11
C ARG A 189 -18.61 -2.17 15.59
N LEU A 190 -17.68 -1.37 15.07
CA LEU A 190 -17.56 -1.10 13.62
C LEU A 190 -16.87 -2.24 12.89
N LEU A 191 -15.78 -2.78 13.46
CA LEU A 191 -14.92 -3.80 12.86
C LEU A 191 -15.63 -5.08 12.37
N PRO A 192 -16.68 -5.61 13.04
CA PRO A 192 -17.48 -6.72 12.51
C PRO A 192 -18.42 -6.30 11.37
N ALA A 193 -18.95 -5.07 11.42
CA ALA A 193 -19.89 -4.54 10.43
C ALA A 193 -19.20 -4.16 9.11
N THR A 194 -17.87 -3.92 9.13
CA THR A 194 -17.09 -3.53 7.94
C THR A 194 -17.10 -4.59 6.84
N VAL A 195 -17.39 -5.86 7.16
CA VAL A 195 -17.34 -6.97 6.20
C VAL A 195 -18.34 -6.82 5.05
N LYS A 196 -19.42 -6.04 5.25
CA LYS A 196 -20.46 -5.80 4.23
C LYS A 196 -20.37 -4.42 3.58
N SER A 197 -19.44 -3.56 3.99
CA SER A 197 -19.35 -2.19 3.45
C SER A 197 -18.67 -2.19 2.07
N PRO A 198 -19.31 -1.62 1.02
CA PRO A 198 -18.72 -1.55 -0.32
C PRO A 198 -17.35 -0.85 -0.34
N LEU A 199 -17.18 0.22 0.46
CA LEU A 199 -15.90 0.93 0.56
C LEU A 199 -14.81 0.03 1.15
N VAL A 200 -15.14 -0.79 2.14
CA VAL A 200 -14.18 -1.70 2.79
C VAL A 200 -13.82 -2.83 1.84
N VAL A 201 -14.82 -3.42 1.17
CA VAL A 201 -14.60 -4.43 0.12
C VAL A 201 -13.72 -3.86 -1.00
N GLY A 202 -13.95 -2.62 -1.41
CA GLY A 202 -13.16 -1.93 -2.42
C GLY A 202 -11.67 -1.79 -2.07
N THR A 203 -11.32 -1.70 -0.78
CA THR A 203 -9.91 -1.69 -0.36
C THR A 203 -9.22 -3.05 -0.44
N GLY A 204 -10.01 -4.12 -0.34
CA GLY A 204 -9.57 -5.50 -0.30
C GLY A 204 -8.71 -5.90 0.90
N TRP A 205 -8.83 -5.21 2.04
CA TRP A 205 -8.15 -5.57 3.29
C TRP A 205 -8.78 -6.77 4.01
N ILE A 206 -10.01 -7.16 3.63
CA ILE A 206 -10.70 -8.31 4.21
C ILE A 206 -10.01 -9.61 3.79
N GLU A 207 -9.65 -9.73 2.52
CA GLU A 207 -9.07 -10.91 1.88
C GLU A 207 -7.64 -11.17 2.35
N VAL A 208 -6.91 -10.12 2.69
CA VAL A 208 -5.50 -10.20 3.08
C VAL A 208 -5.32 -10.86 4.45
N MET A 209 -6.27 -10.65 5.37
CA MET A 209 -6.28 -11.25 6.70
C MET A 209 -7.74 -11.41 7.18
N PRO A 210 -8.46 -12.43 6.70
CA PRO A 210 -9.88 -12.61 7.00
C PRO A 210 -10.13 -12.85 8.50
N ASP A 211 -9.18 -13.50 9.17
CA ASP A 211 -9.20 -13.83 10.60
C ASP A 211 -8.58 -12.74 11.50
N VAL A 212 -8.41 -11.50 11.00
CA VAL A 212 -7.72 -10.41 11.74
C VAL A 212 -8.34 -10.16 13.12
N LEU A 213 -9.66 -10.22 13.27
CA LEU A 213 -10.31 -9.98 14.57
C LEU A 213 -9.98 -11.07 15.59
N GLN A 214 -9.92 -12.33 15.15
CA GLN A 214 -9.53 -13.44 16.02
C GLN A 214 -8.05 -13.32 16.42
N ARG A 215 -7.17 -12.93 15.49
CA ARG A 215 -5.75 -12.66 15.79
C ARG A 215 -5.57 -11.50 16.74
N ALA A 216 -6.29 -10.40 16.52
CA ALA A 216 -6.29 -9.21 17.35
C ALA A 216 -6.71 -9.54 18.79
N ARG A 217 -7.81 -10.27 18.98
CA ARG A 217 -8.28 -10.69 20.32
C ARG A 217 -7.27 -11.58 21.04
N ARG A 218 -6.68 -12.55 20.33
CA ARG A 218 -5.61 -13.40 20.88
C ARG A 218 -4.39 -12.57 21.30
N LEU A 219 -3.94 -11.64 20.45
CA LEU A 219 -2.81 -10.77 20.75
C LEU A 219 -3.09 -9.81 21.92
N ALA A 220 -4.32 -9.32 22.04
CA ALA A 220 -4.77 -8.49 23.14
C ALA A 220 -4.91 -9.25 24.47
N GLY A 221 -5.09 -10.57 24.42
CA GLY A 221 -5.44 -11.41 25.57
C GLY A 221 -6.93 -11.38 25.92
N ARG A 222 -7.81 -11.11 24.95
CA ARG A 222 -9.27 -11.01 25.09
C ARG A 222 -9.99 -12.26 24.57
N GLY A 223 -9.50 -13.44 24.98
CA GLY A 223 -9.98 -14.76 24.57
C GLY A 223 -11.29 -15.16 25.23
#